data_AF-A0A6N8H9F8-F1
#
_entry.id   AF-A0A6N8H9F8-F1
#
_cell.length_a   1.000
_cell.length_b   1.000
_cell.length_c   1.000
_cell.angle_alpha   90.00
_cell.angle_beta   90.00
_cell.angle_gamma   90.00
#
_symmetry.space_group_name_H-M   'P 1'
#
loop_
_entity.id
_entity.type
_entity.pdbx_description
1 polymer ?
#
loop_
_entity_poly.entity_id
_entity_poly.type
_entity_poly.pdbx_seq_one_letter_code
_entity_poly.pdbx_strand_id
1 'polypeptide(L)'
;MGIWELLMALRQQQVLHSGVPDREQPIFTDPDGHVPHPDSFTRHLRKLYKKCGLSEDYHLHTLRHFYATYLLQEGTSKQVAASLLGHADTAFLERTYCHPQDVAKQQAAKLMQDLLNNQNPCYVAFMKNRNRKPKKAG
;
A
#
# COMPACT_ATOMS: atom_id res chain seq x y z
N MET A 1 13.46 14.24 7.11
CA MET A 1 14.42 13.13 7.00
C MET A 1 13.77 11.99 6.24
N GLY A 2 14.38 11.56 5.14
CA GLY A 2 13.93 10.41 4.36
C GLY A 2 14.36 9.08 4.99
N ILE A 3 13.72 7.97 4.59
CA ILE A 3 14.08 6.62 5.07
C ILE A 3 15.54 6.29 4.75
N TRP A 4 16.03 6.70 3.58
CA TRP A 4 17.43 6.53 3.19
C TRP A 4 18.39 7.22 4.16
N GLU A 5 18.13 8.49 4.51
CA GLU A 5 18.95 9.25 5.44
C GLU A 5 18.97 8.60 6.83
N LEU A 6 17.83 8.09 7.29
CA LEU A 6 17.74 7.34 8.54
C LEU A 6 18.60 6.08 8.51
N LEU A 7 18.50 5.27 7.45
CA LEU A 7 19.28 4.03 7.32
C LEU A 7 20.78 4.30 7.23
N MET A 8 21.17 5.36 6.53
CA MET A 8 22.57 5.79 6.46
C MET A 8 23.08 6.32 7.80
N ALA A 9 22.26 7.07 8.54
CA ALA A 9 22.61 7.54 9.87
C ALA A 9 22.81 6.38 10.85
N LEU A 10 21.93 5.37 10.82
CA LEU A 10 22.07 4.16 11.64
C LEU A 10 23.36 3.41 11.29
N ARG A 11 23.64 3.21 10.00
CA ARG A 11 24.88 2.59 9.56
C ARG A 11 26.12 3.38 10.00
N GLN A 12 26.09 4.70 9.90
CA GLN A 12 27.17 5.57 10.36
C GLN A 12 27.40 5.43 11.87
N GLN A 13 26.33 5.39 12.67
CA GLN A 13 26.41 5.18 14.10
C GLN A 13 27.06 3.83 14.46
N GLN A 14 26.74 2.77 13.70
CA GLN A 14 27.36 1.45 13.90
C GLN A 14 28.86 1.47 13.60
N VAL A 15 29.29 2.12 12.51
CA VAL A 15 30.72 2.25 12.17
C VAL A 15 31.48 3.01 13.26
N LEU A 16 30.88 4.05 13.85
CA LEU A 16 31.48 4.77 14.97
C LEU A 16 31.64 3.90 16.22
N HIS A 17 30.78 2.90 16.42
CA HIS A 17 30.84 2.00 17.57
C HIS A 17 31.80 0.81 17.35
N SER A 18 31.78 0.19 16.17
CA SER A 18 32.62 -0.97 15.83
C SER A 18 34.03 -0.60 15.36
N GLY A 19 34.24 0.64 14.90
CA GLY A 19 35.48 1.11 14.31
C GLY A 19 35.78 0.58 12.91
N VAL A 20 34.95 -0.31 12.36
CA VAL A 20 35.17 -0.94 11.05
C VAL A 20 33.92 -0.74 10.17
N PRO A 21 34.06 -0.17 8.96
CA PRO A 21 32.99 -0.14 7.99
C PRO A 21 32.77 -1.55 7.43
N ASP A 22 31.72 -2.23 7.90
CA ASP A 22 31.26 -3.48 7.33
C ASP A 22 29.96 -3.26 6.55
N ARG A 23 29.98 -3.62 5.26
CA ARG A 23 28.81 -3.50 4.39
C ARG A 23 27.79 -4.60 4.63
N GLU A 24 28.26 -5.78 5.05
CA GLU A 24 27.45 -6.96 5.33
C GLU A 24 26.85 -6.94 6.74
N GLN A 25 27.29 -6.00 7.59
CA GLN A 25 26.73 -5.84 8.93
C GLN A 25 25.23 -5.48 8.88
N PRO A 26 24.39 -6.16 9.67
CA PRO A 26 22.98 -5.82 9.82
C PRO A 26 22.79 -4.37 10.30
N ILE A 27 21.81 -3.65 9.74
CA ILE A 27 21.52 -2.25 10.12
C ILE A 27 20.79 -2.15 11.47
N PHE A 28 19.98 -3.16 11.81
CA PHE A 28 19.23 -3.21 13.06
C PHE A 28 19.93 -4.18 14.02
N THR A 29 20.76 -3.61 14.90
CA THR A 29 21.48 -4.36 15.92
C THR A 29 21.12 -3.88 17.31
N ASP A 30 21.36 -4.72 18.31
CA ASP A 30 21.48 -4.26 19.69
C ASP A 30 22.81 -3.48 19.89
N PRO A 31 23.02 -2.85 21.07
CA PRO A 31 24.26 -2.12 21.35
C PRO A 31 25.53 -2.97 21.22
N ASP A 32 25.43 -4.29 21.38
CA ASP A 32 26.54 -5.22 21.27
C ASP A 32 26.79 -5.69 19.83
N GLY A 33 26.00 -5.22 18.86
CA GLY A 33 26.17 -5.49 17.43
C GLY A 33 25.45 -6.76 16.93
N HIS A 34 24.66 -7.43 17.76
CA HIS A 34 23.91 -8.62 17.39
C HIS A 34 22.53 -8.28 16.83
N VAL A 35 22.00 -9.14 15.96
CA VAL A 35 20.62 -9.01 15.48
C VAL A 35 19.66 -9.31 16.64
N PRO A 36 18.78 -8.37 17.03
CA PRO A 36 17.85 -8.60 18.11
C PRO A 36 16.93 -9.79 17.82
N HIS A 37 16.66 -10.61 18.83
CA HIS A 37 15.69 -11.69 18.70
C HIS A 37 14.32 -11.13 18.23
N PRO A 38 13.62 -11.76 17.26
CA PRO A 38 12.36 -11.25 16.74
C PRO A 38 11.30 -10.96 17.82
N ASP A 39 11.28 -11.77 18.89
CA ASP A 39 10.36 -11.57 20.02
C ASP A 39 10.65 -10.29 20.80
N SER A 40 11.91 -9.87 20.88
CA SER A 40 12.30 -8.63 21.57
C SER A 40 11.69 -7.43 20.88
N PHE A 41 11.75 -7.40 19.54
CA PHE A 41 11.11 -6.37 18.74
C PHE A 41 9.58 -6.41 18.91
N THR A 42 8.98 -7.60 18.80
CA THR A 42 7.51 -7.79 18.95
C THR A 42 7.02 -7.31 20.32
N ARG A 43 7.77 -7.60 21.39
CA ARG A 43 7.43 -7.19 22.76
C ARG A 43 7.53 -5.68 22.93
N HIS A 44 8.54 -5.04 22.35
CA HIS A 44 8.65 -3.57 22.35
C HIS A 44 7.52 -2.92 21.55
N LEU A 45 7.19 -3.46 20.38
CA LEU A 45 6.10 -2.97 19.54
C LEU A 45 4.75 -3.02 20.27
N ARG A 46 4.45 -4.13 20.96
CA ARG A 46 3.24 -4.25 21.80
C ARG A 46 3.17 -3.19 22.89
N LYS A 47 4.29 -2.87 23.54
CA LYS A 47 4.35 -1.80 24.55
C LYS A 47 4.02 -0.43 23.92
N LEU A 48 4.48 -0.17 22.70
CA LEU A 48 4.17 1.07 21.98
C LEU A 48 2.68 1.15 21.62
N TYR A 49 2.10 0.07 21.09
CA TYR A 49 0.65 0.02 20.80
C TYR A 49 -0.20 0.29 22.04
N LYS A 50 0.16 -0.31 23.17
CA LYS A 50 -0.52 -0.05 24.44
C LYS A 50 -0.44 1.42 24.86
N LYS A 51 0.73 2.05 24.69
CA LYS A 51 0.90 3.50 24.96
C LYS A 51 0.05 4.38 24.05
N CYS A 52 -0.18 3.94 22.81
CA CYS A 52 -1.03 4.65 21.84
C CYS A 52 -2.53 4.31 21.97
N GLY A 53 -2.93 3.45 22.91
CA GLY A 53 -4.32 3.03 23.08
C GLY A 53 -4.85 2.11 21.97
N LEU A 54 -3.96 1.42 21.26
CA LEU A 54 -4.32 0.45 20.20
C LEU A 54 -4.63 -0.93 20.81
N SER A 55 -5.49 -1.72 20.13
CA SER A 55 -5.85 -3.08 20.57
C SER A 55 -4.64 -4.01 20.64
N GLU A 56 -4.69 -4.99 21.54
CA GLU A 56 -3.67 -6.05 21.67
C GLU A 56 -3.60 -6.97 20.45
N ASP A 57 -4.63 -6.96 19.59
CA ASP A 57 -4.66 -7.69 18.32
C ASP A 57 -3.65 -7.12 17.31
N TYR A 58 -3.16 -5.90 17.52
CA TYR A 58 -2.20 -5.26 16.63
C TYR A 58 -0.81 -5.87 16.84
N HIS A 59 -0.20 -6.28 15.74
CA HIS A 59 1.13 -6.89 15.71
C HIS A 59 1.89 -6.41 14.46
N LEU A 60 3.09 -6.95 14.24
CA LEU A 60 3.95 -6.49 13.15
C LEU A 60 3.30 -6.69 11.77
N HIS A 61 2.62 -7.82 11.56
CA HIS A 61 1.91 -8.07 10.31
C HIS A 61 0.76 -7.09 10.09
N THR A 62 0.12 -6.56 11.14
CA THR A 62 -0.90 -5.51 11.01
C THR A 62 -0.35 -4.25 10.33
N LEU A 63 0.91 -3.87 10.59
CA LEU A 63 1.54 -2.73 9.91
C LEU A 63 1.80 -3.04 8.43
N ARG A 64 2.26 -4.25 8.14
CA ARG A 64 2.44 -4.71 6.76
C ARG A 64 1.11 -4.74 6.01
N HIS A 65 0.04 -5.14 6.70
CA HIS A 65 -1.31 -5.10 6.18
C HIS A 65 -1.82 -3.68 5.93
N PHE A 66 -1.57 -2.77 6.87
CA PHE A 66 -1.89 -1.36 6.70
C PHE A 66 -1.17 -0.77 5.49
N TYR A 67 0.14 -1.02 5.34
CA TYR A 67 0.92 -0.53 4.20
C TYR A 67 0.37 -1.02 2.85
N ALA A 68 0.03 -2.32 2.76
CA ALA A 68 -0.56 -2.89 1.56
C ALA A 68 -1.92 -2.26 1.21
N THR A 69 -2.81 -2.14 2.20
CA THR A 69 -4.12 -1.50 2.03
C THR A 69 -3.98 -0.04 1.60
N TYR A 70 -3.07 0.71 2.24
CA TYR A 70 -2.83 2.12 1.95
C TYR A 70 -2.32 2.32 0.52
N LEU A 71 -1.36 1.51 0.06
CA LEU A 71 -0.87 1.56 -1.32
C LEU A 71 -2.01 1.36 -2.33
N LEU A 72 -2.87 0.37 -2.10
CA LEU A 72 -4.00 0.09 -2.99
C LEU A 72 -5.06 1.21 -2.95
N GLN A 73 -5.31 1.81 -1.79
CA GLN A 73 -6.22 2.95 -1.65
C GLN A 73 -5.74 4.19 -2.39
N GLU A 74 -4.43 4.47 -2.38
CA GLU A 74 -3.81 5.57 -3.14
C GLU A 74 -3.69 5.27 -4.65
N GLY A 75 -4.29 4.18 -5.13
CA GLY A 75 -4.34 3.84 -6.56
C GLY A 75 -3.10 3.14 -7.09
N THR A 76 -2.19 2.67 -6.22
CA THR A 76 -1.05 1.84 -6.65
C THR A 76 -1.56 0.55 -7.26
N SER A 77 -1.02 0.15 -8.42
CA SER A 77 -1.41 -1.10 -9.05
C SER A 77 -1.04 -2.30 -8.17
N LYS A 78 -1.83 -3.38 -8.25
CA LYS A 78 -1.60 -4.61 -7.47
C LYS A 78 -0.19 -5.17 -7.68
N GLN A 79 0.33 -5.11 -8.91
CA GLN A 79 1.68 -5.60 -9.23
C GLN A 79 2.77 -4.76 -8.55
N VAL A 80 2.64 -3.44 -8.57
CA VAL A 80 3.60 -2.54 -7.90
C VAL A 80 3.53 -2.73 -6.39
N ALA A 81 2.32 -2.81 -5.82
CA ALA A 81 2.14 -3.06 -4.39
C ALA A 81 2.73 -4.42 -3.96
N ALA A 82 2.52 -5.49 -4.74
CA ALA A 82 3.10 -6.81 -4.46
C ALA A 82 4.65 -6.78 -4.51
N SER A 83 5.22 -6.09 -5.51
CA SER A 83 6.67 -5.88 -5.64
C SER A 83 7.25 -5.14 -4.44
N LEU A 84 6.61 -4.03 -4.01
CA LEU A 84 7.05 -3.25 -2.84
C LEU A 84 6.97 -4.02 -1.52
N LEU A 85 6.01 -4.93 -1.41
CA LEU A 85 5.92 -5.82 -0.25
C LEU A 85 6.95 -6.95 -0.32
N GLY A 86 7.54 -7.24 -1.48
CA GLY A 86 8.44 -8.37 -1.68
C GLY A 86 7.71 -9.72 -1.69
N HIS A 87 6.44 -9.74 -2.11
CA HIS A 87 5.72 -10.99 -2.33
C HIS A 87 6.02 -11.51 -3.75
N ALA A 88 6.51 -12.75 -3.85
CA ALA A 88 6.61 -13.45 -5.13
C ALA A 88 5.23 -13.84 -5.70
N ASP A 89 4.19 -13.89 -4.86
CA ASP A 89 2.85 -14.32 -5.23
C ASP A 89 1.80 -13.24 -4.92
N THR A 90 1.13 -12.76 -5.96
CA THR A 90 0.03 -11.78 -5.91
C THR A 90 -1.25 -12.34 -5.29
N ALA A 91 -1.40 -13.67 -5.18
CA ALA A 91 -2.61 -14.30 -4.67
C ALA A 91 -2.89 -14.02 -3.18
N PHE A 92 -1.85 -13.82 -2.35
CA PHE A 92 -2.01 -13.42 -0.94
C PHE A 92 -2.50 -11.97 -0.81
N LEU A 93 -2.04 -11.10 -1.71
CA LEU A 93 -2.46 -9.70 -1.75
C LEU A 93 -3.95 -9.59 -2.12
N GLU A 94 -4.38 -10.36 -3.12
CA GLU A 94 -5.77 -10.37 -3.58
C GLU A 94 -6.74 -10.97 -2.56
N ARG A 95 -6.36 -11.99 -1.78
CA ARG A 95 -7.25 -12.55 -0.75
C ARG A 95 -7.36 -11.66 0.49
N THR A 96 -6.32 -10.90 0.82
CA THR A 96 -6.24 -10.17 2.11
C THR A 96 -6.63 -8.70 2.00
N TYR A 97 -6.46 -8.07 0.83
CA TYR A 97 -6.62 -6.61 0.67
C TYR A 97 -7.61 -6.21 -0.42
N CYS A 98 -8.55 -7.07 -0.81
CA CYS A 98 -9.54 -6.74 -1.84
C CYS A 98 -10.76 -5.96 -1.31
N HIS A 99 -10.91 -5.80 0.01
CA HIS A 99 -12.03 -5.04 0.61
C HIS A 99 -12.01 -3.51 0.39
N PRO A 100 -10.86 -2.80 0.28
CA PRO A 100 -10.83 -1.39 -0.10
C PRO A 100 -11.37 -1.12 -1.53
N GLN A 101 -11.46 -2.15 -2.37
CA GLN A 101 -11.97 -2.02 -3.73
C GLN A 101 -13.48 -1.83 -3.79
N ASP A 102 -14.23 -2.07 -2.71
CA ASP A 102 -15.68 -1.85 -2.74
C ASP A 102 -16.02 -0.37 -2.83
N VAL A 103 -15.23 0.52 -2.20
CA VAL A 103 -15.39 1.97 -2.34
C VAL A 103 -15.05 2.41 -3.76
N ALA A 104 -13.94 1.90 -4.32
CA ALA A 104 -13.55 2.20 -5.70
C ALA A 104 -14.57 1.67 -6.73
N LYS A 105 -15.12 0.47 -6.50
CA LYS A 105 -16.21 -0.11 -7.31
C LYS A 105 -17.48 0.71 -7.21
N GLN A 106 -17.86 1.16 -6.02
CA GLN A 106 -19.01 2.04 -5.82
C GLN A 106 -18.81 3.40 -6.52
N GLN A 107 -17.61 3.97 -6.45
CA GLN A 107 -17.26 5.20 -7.18
C GLN A 107 -17.33 5.00 -8.69
N ALA A 108 -16.76 3.91 -9.22
CA ALA A 108 -16.84 3.58 -10.64
C ALA A 108 -18.28 3.35 -11.11
N ALA A 109 -19.09 2.64 -10.32
CA ALA A 109 -20.51 2.41 -10.60
C ALA A 109 -21.28 3.74 -10.61
N LYS A 110 -21.02 4.63 -9.64
CA LYS A 110 -21.65 5.96 -9.58
C LYS A 110 -21.26 6.83 -10.78
N LEU A 111 -19.99 6.81 -11.17
CA LEU A 111 -19.51 7.52 -12.35
C LEU A 111 -20.15 6.99 -13.64
N MET A 112 -20.32 5.67 -13.75
CA MET A 112 -21.05 5.06 -14.87
C MET A 112 -22.54 5.43 -14.87
N GLN A 113 -23.18 5.48 -13.70
CA GLN A 113 -24.57 5.92 -13.53
C GLN A 113 -24.74 7.37 -14.02
N ASP A 114 -23.81 8.27 -13.66
CA ASP A 114 -23.83 9.68 -14.05
C ASP A 114 -23.59 9.86 -15.57
N LEU A 115 -22.74 9.02 -16.16
CA LEU A 115 -22.51 9.00 -17.62
C LEU A 115 -23.72 8.47 -18.39
N LEU A 116 -24.45 7.50 -17.84
CA LEU A 116 -25.63 6.91 -18.46
C LEU A 116 -26.93 7.70 -18.18
N ASN A 117 -26.85 8.76 -17.38
CA ASN A 117 -28.01 9.56 -17.03
C ASN A 117 -28.55 10.30 -18.27
N ASN A 118 -29.87 10.25 -18.49
CA ASN A 118 -30.55 10.87 -19.64
C ASN A 118 -30.44 12.39 -19.70
N GLN A 119 -29.92 13.03 -18.65
CA GLN A 119 -29.62 14.46 -18.61
C GLN A 119 -28.17 14.77 -19.01
N ASN A 120 -27.30 13.76 -19.14
CA ASN A 120 -25.91 13.94 -19.53
C ASN A 120 -25.83 14.32 -21.03
N PRO A 121 -25.24 15.48 -21.39
CA PRO A 121 -25.19 15.96 -22.77
C PRO A 121 -24.54 14.95 -23.73
N CYS A 122 -23.51 14.22 -23.27
CA CYS A 122 -22.80 13.22 -24.06
C CYS A 122 -23.67 11.99 -24.34
N TYR A 123 -24.44 11.54 -23.35
CA TYR A 123 -25.38 10.43 -23.50
C TYR A 123 -26.54 10.78 -24.45
N VAL A 124 -27.09 11.99 -24.30
CA VAL A 124 -28.17 12.48 -25.18
C VAL A 124 -27.68 12.62 -26.62
N ALA A 125 -26.47 13.13 -26.83
CA ALA A 125 -25.86 13.21 -28.16
C ALA A 125 -25.65 11.82 -28.78
N PHE A 126 -25.16 10.86 -27.99
CA PHE A 126 -25.00 9.46 -28.41
C PHE A 126 -26.34 8.84 -28.82
N MET A 127 -27.38 8.94 -27.99
CA MET A 127 -28.71 8.40 -28.28
C MET A 127 -29.36 9.05 -29.50
N LYS A 128 -29.18 10.37 -29.70
CA LYS A 128 -29.65 11.07 -30.89
C LYS A 128 -28.94 10.60 -32.17
N ASN A 129 -27.64 10.32 -32.12
CA ASN A 129 -26.91 9.79 -33.27
C ASN A 129 -27.28 8.33 -33.58
N ARG A 130 -27.60 7.53 -32.56
CA ARG A 130 -28.00 6.12 -32.73
C ARG A 130 -29.36 5.96 -33.42
N ASN A 131 -30.28 6.90 -33.22
CA ASN A 131 -31.60 6.91 -33.88
C ASN A 131 -31.59 7.56 -35.27
N ARG A 132 -30.42 7.98 -35.78
CA ARG A 132 -30.30 8.60 -37.09
C ARG A 132 -30.32 7.51 -38.17
N LYS A 133 -31.42 7.41 -38.93
CA LYS A 133 -31.50 6.50 -40.09
C LYS A 133 -30.38 6.84 -41.09
N PRO A 134 -29.71 5.85 -41.70
CA PRO A 134 -28.71 6.10 -42.73
C PRO A 134 -29.38 6.85 -43.89
N LYS A 135 -28.83 8.02 -44.25
CA LYS A 135 -29.22 8.72 -45.48
C LYS A 135 -28.91 7.79 -46.65
N LYS A 136 -29.93 7.35 -47.39
CA LYS A 136 -29.72 6.72 -48.70
C LYS A 136 -29.03 7.75 -49.60
N ALA A 137 -27.81 7.45 -50.03
CA ALA A 137 -27.16 8.19 -51.10
C ALA A 137 -27.96 7.97 -52.38
N GLY A 138 -28.41 9.06 -52.98
CA GLY A 138 -29.05 9.07 -54.29
C GLY A 138 -28.02 9.01 -55.40
#